data_AF-A0A238VZ16-F1
#
_entry.id   AF-A0A238VZ16-F1
#
_cell.length_a   1.000
_cell.length_b   1.000
_cell.length_c   1.000
_cell.angle_alpha   90.00
_cell.angle_beta   90.00
_cell.angle_gamma   90.00
#
_symmetry.space_group_name_H-M   'P 1'
#
loop_
_entity.id
_entity.type
_entity.pdbx_description
1 polymer ?
#
loop_
_entity_poly.entity_id
_entity_poly.type
_entity_poly.pdbx_seq_one_letter_code
_entity_poly.pdbx_strand_id
1 'polypeptide(L)' 'MRWFTREEPDALLERSFHDCESCGASVYVLAVRCRECGSDVELRAG' A
#
# COMPACT_ATOMS: atom_id res chain seq x y z
N MET A 1 -13.95 29.35 -13.67
CA MET A 1 -14.10 27.87 -13.73
C MET A 1 -12.75 27.26 -13.40
N ARG A 2 -12.58 26.70 -12.20
CA ARG A 2 -11.32 26.06 -11.78
C ARG A 2 -11.71 24.78 -11.05
N TRP A 3 -11.76 23.67 -11.77
CA TRP A 3 -12.29 22.38 -11.34
C TRP A 3 -11.18 21.44 -10.85
N PHE A 4 -10.19 21.97 -10.14
CA PHE A 4 -9.16 21.15 -9.50
C PHE A 4 -9.21 21.43 -8.00
N THR A 5 -10.32 21.02 -7.37
CA THR A 5 -10.30 20.76 -5.94
C THR A 5 -9.39 19.56 -5.77
N ARG A 6 -8.31 19.73 -5.01
CA ARG A 6 -7.40 18.64 -4.67
C ARG A 6 -8.22 17.62 -3.90
N GLU A 7 -8.62 16.56 -4.59
CA GLU A 7 -9.29 15.41 -3.99
C GLU A 7 -8.39 14.97 -2.83
N GLU A 8 -9.01 14.80 -1.65
CA GLU A 8 -8.39 14.20 -0.47
C GLU A 8 -7.56 12.99 -0.92
N PRO A 9 -6.36 12.74 -0.36
CA PRO A 9 -5.52 11.63 -0.78
C PRO A 9 -6.40 10.39 -0.92
N ASP A 10 -6.40 9.83 -2.12
CA ASP A 10 -7.32 8.78 -2.53
C ASP A 10 -7.35 7.71 -1.43
N ALA A 11 -8.40 7.68 -0.61
CA ALA A 11 -8.48 6.78 0.53
C ALA A 11 -8.36 5.31 0.08
N LEU A 12 -8.65 5.04 -1.20
CA LEU A 12 -8.43 3.77 -1.87
C LEU A 12 -6.93 3.42 -2.03
N LEU A 13 -6.08 4.41 -2.33
CA LEU A 13 -4.64 4.22 -2.44
C LEU A 13 -4.02 3.98 -1.07
N GLU A 14 -4.43 4.72 -0.04
CA GLU A 14 -3.95 4.52 1.33
C GLU A 14 -4.32 3.13 1.87
N ARG A 15 -5.52 2.63 1.55
CA ARG A 15 -5.97 1.27 1.87
C ARG A 15 -5.21 0.16 1.14
N SER A 16 -4.51 0.51 0.06
CA SER A 16 -3.74 -0.46 -0.72
C SER A 16 -2.37 -0.76 -0.10
N PHE A 17 -2.03 -0.18 1.06
CA PHE A 17 -0.80 -0.48 1.79
C PHE A 17 -1.08 -1.19 3.11
N HIS A 18 -0.20 -2.13 3.47
CA HIS A 18 -0.20 -2.87 4.73
C HIS A 18 1.22 -2.96 5.27
N ASP A 19 1.40 -3.23 6.56
CA ASP A 19 2.73 -3.41 7.14
C ASP A 19 3.29 -4.81 6.89
N CYS A 20 4.57 -4.90 6.52
CA CYS A 20 5.28 -6.17 6.39
C CYS A 20 5.42 -6.83 7.76
N GLU A 21 4.97 -8.07 7.92
CA GLU A 21 5.05 -8.77 9.21
C GLU A 21 6.49 -9.11 9.65
N SER A 22 7.48 -9.07 8.73
CA SER A 22 8.90 -9.29 9.08
C SER A 22 9.64 -8.02 9.52
N CYS A 23 9.41 -6.87 8.90
CA CYS A 23 10.20 -5.66 9.14
C CYS A 23 9.40 -4.40 9.46
N GLY A 24 8.06 -4.45 9.38
CA GLY A 24 7.18 -3.32 9.66
C GLY A 24 7.18 -2.22 8.59
N ALA A 25 7.81 -2.45 7.43
CA ALA A 25 7.75 -1.51 6.32
C ALA A 25 6.37 -1.53 5.65
N SER A 26 5.86 -0.39 5.20
CA SER A 26 4.64 -0.35 4.39
C SER A 26 4.88 -0.99 3.02
N VAL A 27 4.02 -1.94 2.68
CA VAL A 27 4.05 -2.72 1.44
C VAL A 27 2.71 -2.63 0.73
N TYR A 28 2.74 -2.62 -0.59
CA TYR A 28 1.54 -2.61 -1.40
C TYR A 28 0.82 -3.97 -1.34
N VAL A 29 -0.51 -3.99 -1.26
CA VAL A 29 -1.34 -5.19 -1.10
C VAL A 29 -1.15 -6.23 -2.21
N LEU A 30 -0.77 -5.80 -3.41
CA LEU A 30 -0.47 -6.69 -4.54
C LEU A 30 1.02 -7.03 -4.67
N ALA A 31 1.87 -6.61 -3.73
CA ALA A 31 3.29 -6.95 -3.75
C ALA A 31 3.51 -8.40 -3.33
N VAL A 32 4.30 -9.14 -4.11
CA VAL A 32 4.70 -10.52 -3.78
C VAL A 32 5.84 -10.54 -2.76
N ARG A 33 6.68 -9.49 -2.72
CA ARG A 33 7.82 -9.37 -1.82
C ARG A 33 7.96 -7.96 -1.27
N CYS A 34 8.45 -7.87 -0.03
CA CYS A 34 8.79 -6.61 0.60
C CYS A 34 10.04 -6.04 -0.07
N ARG A 35 9.99 -4.77 -0.49
CA ARG A 35 11.15 -4.10 -1.10
C ARG A 35 12.31 -3.90 -0.12
N GLU A 36 12.00 -3.72 1.16
CA GLU A 36 12.99 -3.37 2.18
C GLU A 36 13.76 -4.60 2.68
N CYS A 37 13.05 -5.69 3.00
CA CYS A 37 13.67 -6.89 3.58
C CYS A 37 13.70 -8.12 2.66
N GLY A 38 12.98 -8.08 1.54
CA GLY A 38 12.91 -9.19 0.58
C GLY A 38 12.01 -10.35 0.97
N SER A 39 11.38 -10.31 2.15
CA SER A 39 10.45 -11.35 2.61
C SER A 39 9.24 -11.46 1.69
N ASP A 40 8.76 -12.68 1.44
CA ASP A 40 7.50 -12.89 0.73
C ASP A 40 6.34 -12.31 1.54
N VAL A 41 5.45 -11.60 0.87
CA VAL A 41 4.32 -10.89 1.48
C VAL A 41 3.07 -11.70 1.12
N GLU A 42 2.38 -12.21 2.13
CA GLU A 42 1.14 -12.95 1.92
C GLU A 42 0.06 -11.99 1.41
N LEU A 43 -0.40 -12.21 0.18
CA LEU A 43 -1.46 -11.43 -0.44
C LEU A 43 -2.77 -11.66 0.32
N ARG A 44 -3.17 -10.72 1.17
CA ARG A 44 -4.52 -10.71 1.74
C ARG A 44 -5.49 -10.09 0.72
N ALA A 45 -5.71 -10.80 -0.38
CA ALA A 45 -6.82 -10.49 -1.29
C ALA A 45 -8.12 -10.96 -0.62
N GLY A 46 -8.85 -10.02 -0.01
CA GLY A 46 -10.19 -10.22 0.56
C GLY A 46 -11.28 -9.80 -0.42
#